data_AF-A0AA42KMM0-F1
#
_entry.id   AF-A0AA42KMM0-F1
#
_cell.length_a   1.000
_cell.length_b   1.000
_cell.length_c   1.000
_cell.angle_alpha   90.00
_cell.angle_beta   90.00
_cell.angle_gamma   90.00
#
_symmetry.space_group_name_H-M   'P 1'
#
loop_
_entity.id
_entity.type
_entity.pdbx_description
1 polymer ?
#
loop_
_entity_poly.entity_id
_entity_poly.type
_entity_poly.pdbx_seq_one_letter_code
_entity_poly.pdbx_strand_id
1 'polypeptide(L)'
;MHAAHFDGSFAGWRSEARRLLQAGIPPHAVNWQAGKNDRHLFASLAPEPLQASAPPAPLIPRELPELLENAARFRAEDRWALLYRILWRVSQGDRAAMLAGDRDGSVLQRRIKSVHREAHHMHAFLRFRQRPAESGAPAFVAWHEPAHDILEIAVEHFAERLGRATWLIATPDAAALWDGTQMRILRPCPIELRDLARGAEDPGADLWLAYYGATFNPARLNRDVLESNMPVRFWKDLPEGPLIPQLMSQARAGQQRLAQTASVGELAGKEVLIASDRAQPQRAPSTTLDDCRACDIWRGATCAVPGEGPRDARIMLVGEQPGDQEDLAGRPFIGPAGQVLQRALAQAGLPRERVYLTNAVKHFKWLPRGGPNSRAATRLHATPKPGEIKACRRWLGDELAEVVPQVVVALGKTALAALLQTYEPQRLRLADFAEPFRHEERWLVVAPHPAAVLRAGNGGDQRFDELVAALTRARQLALAAG
;
A
#
# COMPACT_ATOMS: atom_id res chain seq x y z
N MET A 1 -7.83 50.28 0.21
CA MET A 1 -7.49 48.90 -0.21
C MET A 1 -6.49 49.04 -1.34
N HIS A 2 -5.28 48.49 -1.20
CA HIS A 2 -4.18 48.60 -2.16
C HIS A 2 -4.31 47.51 -3.23
N ALA A 3 -4.36 47.89 -4.50
CA ALA A 3 -4.32 46.95 -5.61
C ALA A 3 -2.86 46.58 -5.93
N ALA A 4 -2.54 45.29 -5.87
CA ALA A 4 -1.23 44.73 -6.18
C ALA A 4 -1.29 44.06 -7.55
N HIS A 5 -0.67 44.71 -8.55
CA HIS A 5 -0.66 44.23 -9.93
C HIS A 5 0.67 43.56 -10.27
N PHE A 6 0.60 42.39 -10.89
CA PHE A 6 1.78 41.65 -11.33
C PHE A 6 1.44 40.72 -12.51
N ASP A 7 2.48 40.10 -13.08
CA ASP A 7 2.42 39.24 -14.27
C ASP A 7 1.79 37.86 -14.05
N GLY A 8 1.34 37.55 -12.83
CA GLY A 8 0.83 36.23 -12.46
C GLY A 8 1.91 35.20 -12.13
N SER A 9 3.20 35.57 -12.18
CA SER A 9 4.31 34.69 -11.80
C SER A 9 4.63 34.81 -10.31
N PHE A 10 5.25 33.77 -9.75
CA PHE A 10 5.76 33.83 -8.37
C PHE A 10 6.83 34.91 -8.20
N ALA A 11 7.66 35.15 -9.22
CA ALA A 11 8.69 36.19 -9.19
C ALA A 11 8.08 37.60 -9.13
N GLY A 12 7.05 37.86 -9.94
CA GLY A 12 6.30 39.11 -9.92
C GLY A 12 5.58 39.31 -8.59
N TRP A 13 4.90 38.28 -8.11
CA TRP A 13 4.27 38.28 -6.79
C TRP A 13 5.28 38.56 -5.67
N ARG A 14 6.45 37.90 -5.68
CA ARG A 14 7.49 38.05 -4.64
C ARG A 14 8.02 39.47 -4.58
N SER A 15 8.24 40.10 -5.73
CA SER A 15 8.69 41.50 -5.80
C SER A 15 7.65 42.45 -5.18
N GLU A 16 6.38 42.27 -5.53
CA GLU A 16 5.30 43.09 -5.01
C GLU A 16 5.01 42.84 -3.52
N ALA A 17 5.02 41.58 -3.10
CA ALA A 17 4.90 41.18 -1.70
C ALA A 17 6.00 41.81 -0.84
N ARG A 18 7.24 41.85 -1.34
CA ARG A 18 8.37 42.51 -0.65
C ARG A 18 8.14 44.01 -0.51
N ARG A 19 7.65 44.68 -1.55
CA ARG A 19 7.31 46.11 -1.53
C ARG A 19 6.22 46.41 -0.50
N LEU A 20 5.13 45.63 -0.50
CA LEU A 20 4.03 45.78 0.45
C LEU A 20 4.47 45.52 1.91
N LEU A 21 5.33 44.52 2.11
CA LEU A 21 5.89 44.19 3.42
C LEU A 21 6.78 45.33 3.96
N GLN A 22 7.62 45.93 3.10
CA GLN A 22 8.44 47.10 3.46
C GLN A 22 7.58 48.33 3.77
N ALA A 23 6.46 48.50 3.08
CA ALA A 23 5.48 49.55 3.33
C ALA A 23 4.59 49.28 4.56
N GLY A 24 4.73 48.13 5.23
CA GLY A 24 3.93 47.79 6.41
C GLY A 24 2.44 47.59 6.11
N ILE A 25 2.06 47.21 4.89
CA ILE A 25 0.65 47.07 4.51
C ILE A 25 0.11 45.70 4.95
N PRO A 26 -0.92 45.63 5.81
CA PRO A 26 -1.41 44.36 6.31
C PRO A 26 -2.20 43.57 5.24
N PRO A 27 -2.29 42.23 5.33
CA PRO A 27 -2.89 41.38 4.29
C PRO A 27 -4.34 41.71 3.92
N HIS A 28 -5.17 42.14 4.88
CA HIS A 28 -6.58 42.51 4.63
C HIS A 28 -6.73 43.80 3.82
N ALA A 29 -5.67 44.61 3.73
CA ALA A 29 -5.66 45.85 2.99
C ALA A 29 -5.17 45.68 1.55
N VAL A 30 -4.84 44.46 1.10
CA VAL A 30 -4.29 44.16 -0.22
C VAL A 30 -5.30 43.40 -1.07
N ASN A 31 -5.51 43.84 -2.30
CA ASN A 31 -6.24 43.12 -3.33
C ASN A 31 -5.26 42.68 -4.43
N TRP A 32 -5.13 41.38 -4.66
CA TRP A 32 -4.17 40.81 -5.62
C TRP A 32 -4.82 40.65 -6.99
N GLN A 33 -4.20 41.21 -8.03
CA GLN A 33 -4.68 41.13 -9.41
C GLN A 33 -3.57 40.59 -10.31
N ALA A 34 -3.80 39.40 -10.88
CA ALA A 34 -2.83 38.70 -11.72
C ALA A 34 -3.21 38.84 -13.20
N GLY A 35 -2.37 39.52 -13.99
CA GLY A 35 -2.54 39.64 -15.45
C GLY A 35 -3.15 40.96 -15.94
N LYS A 36 -3.13 41.15 -17.27
CA LYS A 36 -3.52 42.41 -17.95
C LYS A 36 -5.04 42.64 -18.07
N ASN A 37 -5.87 41.63 -17.81
CA ASN A 37 -7.32 41.69 -18.09
C ASN A 37 -8.23 41.92 -16.88
N ASP A 38 -7.73 41.92 -15.64
CA ASP A 38 -8.54 42.20 -14.45
C ASP A 38 -8.65 43.71 -14.16
N ARG A 39 -8.92 44.53 -15.18
CA ARG A 39 -9.32 45.93 -14.97
C ARG A 39 -10.79 45.97 -14.58
N HIS A 40 -11.08 45.64 -13.33
CA HIS A 40 -12.41 45.89 -12.77
C HIS A 40 -12.75 47.40 -12.78
N LEU A 41 -14.02 47.69 -13.01
CA LEU A 41 -14.68 48.98 -13.28
C LEU A 41 -14.49 50.07 -12.20
N PHE A 42 -13.70 49.82 -11.14
CA PHE A 42 -13.44 50.73 -10.02
C PHE A 42 -11.94 51.05 -9.86
N ALA A 43 -11.21 51.14 -10.97
CA ALA A 43 -9.86 51.69 -11.01
C ALA A 43 -9.89 53.23 -10.87
N SER A 44 -10.37 53.74 -9.74
CA SER A 44 -10.14 55.14 -9.37
C SER A 44 -9.93 55.24 -7.87
N LEU A 45 -8.66 55.45 -7.53
CA LEU A 45 -8.06 56.12 -6.37
C LEU A 45 -6.73 55.43 -6.08
N ALA A 46 -5.70 55.80 -6.86
CA ALA A 46 -4.32 55.52 -6.48
C ALA A 46 -4.00 56.39 -5.24
N PRO A 47 -3.68 55.81 -4.07
CA PRO A 47 -3.12 56.61 -2.99
C PRO A 47 -1.70 57.02 -3.36
N GLU A 48 -1.32 58.25 -3.00
CA GLU A 48 0.02 58.81 -3.18
C GLU A 48 1.13 57.90 -2.62
N PRO A 49 2.36 57.99 -3.18
CA PRO A 49 3.50 57.22 -2.71
C PRO A 49 3.85 57.60 -1.26
N LEU A 50 3.47 56.74 -0.32
CA LEU A 50 3.89 56.85 1.08
C LEU A 50 5.39 56.54 1.19
N GLN A 51 6.20 57.59 1.36
CA GLN A 51 7.55 57.49 1.91
C GLN A 51 7.45 57.10 3.38
N ALA A 52 7.57 55.80 3.68
CA ALA A 52 7.76 55.30 5.04
C ALA A 52 9.22 54.89 5.23
N SER A 53 9.83 55.35 6.33
CA SER A 53 11.17 54.95 6.77
C SER A 53 11.28 53.43 6.83
N ALA A 54 12.26 52.86 6.13
CA ALA A 54 12.43 51.41 6.04
C ALA A 54 12.59 50.77 7.43
N PRO A 55 11.63 49.95 7.90
CA PRO A 55 11.87 49.10 9.07
C PRO A 55 13.01 48.12 8.77
N PRO A 56 13.72 47.61 9.80
CA PRO A 56 14.78 46.62 9.59
C PRO A 56 14.22 45.42 8.81
N ALA A 57 15.04 44.88 7.90
CA ALA A 57 14.64 43.77 7.06
C ALA A 57 14.11 42.61 7.93
N PRO A 58 12.87 42.15 7.72
CA PRO A 58 12.28 41.14 8.58
C PRO A 58 13.11 39.85 8.52
N LEU A 59 13.33 39.23 9.69
CA LEU A 59 14.03 37.96 9.84
C LEU A 59 13.16 36.81 9.31
N ILE A 60 13.22 36.59 8.00
CA ILE A 60 12.52 35.50 7.32
C ILE A 60 13.37 34.22 7.36
N PRO A 61 12.84 33.08 7.82
CA PRO A 61 13.51 31.79 7.73
C PRO A 61 13.88 31.44 6.28
N ARG A 62 15.06 30.82 6.09
CA ARG A 62 15.56 30.43 4.76
C ARG A 62 14.64 29.48 3.99
N GLU A 63 13.84 28.69 4.71
CA GLU A 63 12.93 27.68 4.15
C GLU A 63 11.61 28.29 3.62
N LEU A 64 11.22 29.48 4.08
CA LEU A 64 9.91 30.05 3.73
C LEU A 64 9.75 30.33 2.22
N PRO A 65 10.73 30.95 1.52
CA PRO A 65 10.59 31.21 0.09
C PRO A 65 10.30 29.96 -0.73
N GLU A 66 10.98 28.84 -0.43
CA GLU A 66 10.77 27.56 -1.13
C GLU A 66 9.37 27.00 -0.87
N LEU A 67 8.88 27.06 0.38
CA LEU A 67 7.51 26.64 0.70
C LEU A 67 6.45 27.48 -0.01
N LEU A 68 6.65 28.80 -0.06
CA LEU A 68 5.73 29.71 -0.74
C LEU A 68 5.73 29.50 -2.25
N GLU A 69 6.90 29.25 -2.84
CA GLU A 69 7.03 28.94 -4.26
C GLU A 69 6.33 27.63 -4.61
N ASN A 70 6.54 26.58 -3.81
CA ASN A 70 5.86 25.30 -3.97
C ASN A 70 4.34 25.44 -3.86
N ALA A 71 3.86 26.25 -2.91
CA ALA A 71 2.44 26.50 -2.73
C ALA A 71 1.83 27.43 -3.80
N ALA A 72 2.63 28.32 -4.40
CA ALA A 72 2.18 29.21 -5.49
C ALA A 72 1.76 28.43 -6.75
N ARG A 73 2.23 27.19 -6.90
CA ARG A 73 1.81 26.31 -7.99
C ARG A 73 0.37 25.81 -7.84
N PHE A 74 -0.21 25.87 -6.64
CA PHE A 74 -1.59 25.48 -6.40
C PHE A 74 -2.57 26.54 -6.94
N ARG A 75 -3.42 26.16 -7.90
CA ARG A 75 -4.43 27.06 -8.47
C ARG A 75 -5.59 27.27 -7.50
N ALA A 76 -5.73 28.52 -7.04
CA ALA A 76 -6.85 29.00 -6.23
C ALA A 76 -6.97 30.51 -6.38
N GLU A 77 -8.19 31.06 -6.24
CA GLU A 77 -8.44 32.50 -6.29
C GLU A 77 -7.69 33.24 -5.17
N ASP A 78 -7.66 32.68 -3.97
CA ASP A 78 -6.99 33.24 -2.80
C ASP A 78 -5.48 32.90 -2.74
N ARG A 79 -4.91 32.30 -3.79
CA ARG A 79 -3.52 31.84 -3.84
C ARG A 79 -2.56 32.90 -3.29
N TRP A 80 -2.56 34.07 -3.91
CA TRP A 80 -1.59 35.13 -3.62
C TRP A 80 -1.84 35.79 -2.28
N ALA A 81 -3.12 35.93 -1.89
CA ALA A 81 -3.52 36.47 -0.60
C ALA A 81 -3.08 35.58 0.57
N LEU A 82 -3.23 34.25 0.45
CA LEU A 82 -2.77 33.30 1.47
C LEU A 82 -1.25 33.37 1.64
N LEU A 83 -0.49 33.33 0.55
CA LEU A 83 0.98 33.38 0.60
C LEU A 83 1.46 34.67 1.27
N TYR A 84 0.81 35.79 0.96
CA TYR A 84 1.16 37.08 1.57
C TYR A 84 0.79 37.12 3.06
N ARG A 85 -0.36 36.55 3.45
CA ARG A 85 -0.75 36.46 4.86
C ARG A 85 0.25 35.65 5.69
N ILE A 86 0.73 34.54 5.14
CA ILE A 86 1.76 33.71 5.80
C ILE A 86 3.08 34.47 5.88
N LEU A 87 3.52 35.07 4.77
CA LEU A 87 4.75 35.89 4.75
C LEU A 87 4.69 37.02 5.79
N TRP A 88 3.56 37.73 5.86
CA TRP A 88 3.32 38.78 6.85
C TRP A 88 3.42 38.23 8.27
N ARG A 89 2.70 37.16 8.62
CA ARG A 89 2.75 36.57 9.97
C ARG A 89 4.15 36.14 10.37
N VAL A 90 4.87 35.45 9.48
CA VAL A 90 6.25 35.01 9.74
C VAL A 90 7.19 36.21 9.91
N SER A 91 7.00 37.28 9.14
CA SER A 91 7.80 38.51 9.29
C SER A 91 7.62 39.19 10.65
N GLN A 92 6.46 39.00 11.29
CA GLN A 92 6.14 39.49 12.64
C GLN A 92 6.59 38.51 13.74
N GLY A 93 7.28 37.42 13.40
CA GLY A 93 7.82 36.44 14.34
C GLY A 93 6.96 35.18 14.53
N ASP A 94 5.77 35.10 13.93
CA ASP A 94 4.89 33.92 14.02
C ASP A 94 5.30 32.84 13.02
N ARG A 95 6.25 32.00 13.44
CA ARG A 95 6.72 30.85 12.63
C ARG A 95 5.70 29.71 12.53
N ALA A 96 4.69 29.68 13.41
CA ALA A 96 3.69 28.61 13.38
C ALA A 96 2.86 28.65 12.09
N ALA A 97 2.73 29.82 11.44
CA ALA A 97 2.07 30.00 10.15
C ALA A 97 2.63 29.14 9.00
N MET A 98 3.83 28.56 9.14
CA MET A 98 4.43 27.62 8.18
C MET A 98 4.06 26.16 8.45
N LEU A 99 3.62 25.85 9.67
CA LEU A 99 3.49 24.49 10.19
C LEU A 99 2.05 23.97 10.04
N ALA A 100 1.90 22.66 9.88
CA ALA A 100 0.59 22.03 9.65
C ALA A 100 -0.41 22.19 10.81
N GLY A 101 0.06 22.53 12.02
CA GLY A 101 -0.77 22.76 13.20
C GLY A 101 -1.45 24.13 13.24
N ASP A 102 -0.99 25.11 12.45
CA ASP A 102 -1.63 26.41 12.32
C ASP A 102 -2.76 26.38 11.26
N ARG A 103 -3.72 27.30 11.37
CA ARG A 103 -4.82 27.44 10.40
C ARG A 103 -4.31 27.71 8.98
N ASP A 104 -3.42 28.68 8.79
CA ASP A 104 -2.87 29.03 7.48
C ASP A 104 -1.81 28.01 7.05
N GLY A 105 -0.97 27.58 7.99
CA GLY A 105 0.06 26.57 7.73
C GLY A 105 -0.52 25.22 7.31
N SER A 106 -1.65 24.78 7.87
CA SER A 106 -2.38 23.59 7.43
C SER A 106 -2.81 23.68 5.97
N VAL A 107 -3.30 24.86 5.54
CA VAL A 107 -3.70 25.10 4.15
C VAL A 107 -2.47 25.12 3.25
N LEU A 108 -1.39 25.79 3.65
CA LEU A 108 -0.12 25.82 2.92
C LEU A 108 0.41 24.41 2.65
N GLN A 109 0.56 23.60 3.69
CA GLN A 109 1.10 22.24 3.59
C GLN A 109 0.20 21.34 2.74
N ARG A 110 -1.13 21.49 2.85
CA ARG A 110 -2.08 20.75 2.02
C ARG A 110 -1.97 21.11 0.54
N ARG A 111 -1.78 22.40 0.21
CA ARG A 111 -1.57 22.88 -1.16
C ARG A 111 -0.30 22.29 -1.76
N ILE A 112 0.82 22.35 -1.02
CA ILE A 112 2.10 21.76 -1.42
C ILE A 112 1.93 20.26 -1.70
N LYS A 113 1.30 19.52 -0.77
CA LYS A 113 1.04 18.08 -0.96
C LYS A 113 0.17 17.79 -2.18
N SER A 114 -0.82 18.62 -2.46
CA SER A 114 -1.68 18.49 -3.65
C SER A 114 -0.91 18.72 -4.94
N VAL A 115 -0.04 19.74 -4.99
CA VAL A 115 0.84 20.03 -6.14
C VAL A 115 1.78 18.86 -6.42
N HIS A 116 2.45 18.33 -5.40
CA HIS A 116 3.35 17.18 -5.58
C HIS A 116 2.61 15.90 -6.00
N ARG A 117 1.42 15.66 -5.43
CA ARG A 117 0.58 14.52 -5.85
C ARG A 117 0.19 14.65 -7.33
N GLU A 118 -0.15 15.85 -7.77
CA GLU A 118 -0.49 16.11 -9.17
C GLU A 118 0.71 15.91 -10.11
N ALA A 119 1.90 16.38 -9.74
CA ALA A 119 3.12 16.10 -10.49
C ALA A 119 3.40 14.59 -10.60
N HIS A 120 3.22 13.84 -9.51
CA HIS A 120 3.34 12.38 -9.52
C HIS A 120 2.29 11.71 -10.41
N HIS A 121 1.04 12.22 -10.43
CA HIS A 121 0.02 11.72 -11.37
C HIS A 121 0.46 11.96 -12.82
N MET A 122 1.02 13.12 -13.14
CA MET A 122 1.58 13.38 -14.47
C MET A 122 2.67 12.36 -14.81
N HIS A 123 3.59 12.06 -13.90
CA HIS A 123 4.63 11.03 -14.11
C HIS A 123 4.07 9.63 -14.40
N ALA A 124 2.94 9.27 -13.79
CA ALA A 124 2.31 7.97 -13.93
C ALA A 124 1.42 7.85 -15.18
N PHE A 125 0.71 8.93 -15.53
CA PHE A 125 -0.40 8.89 -16.49
C PHE A 125 -0.11 9.64 -17.80
N LEU A 126 0.96 10.44 -17.88
CA LEU A 126 1.35 11.04 -19.15
C LEU A 126 1.71 9.94 -20.15
N ARG A 127 1.24 10.08 -21.39
CA ARG A 127 1.51 9.15 -22.49
C ARG A 127 2.16 9.92 -23.63
N PHE A 128 3.36 9.49 -24.00
CA PHE A 128 4.05 10.01 -25.18
C PHE A 128 3.60 9.23 -26.41
N ARG A 129 3.26 9.97 -27.45
CA ARG A 129 2.93 9.45 -28.77
C ARG A 129 4.10 9.74 -29.70
N GLN A 130 4.56 8.72 -30.40
CA GLN A 130 5.66 8.86 -31.35
C GLN A 130 5.16 9.48 -32.64
N ARG A 131 5.85 10.50 -33.14
CA ARG A 131 5.58 11.11 -34.43
C ARG A 131 6.30 10.35 -35.55
N PRO A 132 5.75 10.34 -36.78
CA PRO A 132 6.46 9.80 -37.95
C PRO A 132 7.84 10.43 -38.11
N ALA A 133 8.85 9.64 -38.48
CA ALA A 133 10.24 10.10 -38.57
C ALA A 133 10.40 11.30 -39.54
N GLU A 134 9.56 11.36 -40.58
CA GLU A 134 9.52 12.42 -41.59
C GLU A 134 9.09 13.79 -41.01
N SER A 135 8.43 13.80 -39.85
CA SER A 135 7.90 15.01 -39.22
C SER A 135 8.94 15.82 -38.43
N GLY A 136 10.19 15.33 -38.35
CA GLY A 136 11.28 15.98 -37.61
C GLY A 136 11.04 16.08 -36.10
N ALA A 137 11.88 16.87 -35.42
CA ALA A 137 11.76 17.10 -33.98
C ALA A 137 10.51 17.96 -33.64
N PRO A 138 9.85 17.75 -32.49
CA PRO A 138 10.11 16.70 -31.50
C PRO A 138 9.65 15.32 -31.97
N ALA A 139 10.41 14.27 -31.63
CA ALA A 139 10.09 12.89 -31.99
C ALA A 139 8.87 12.35 -31.23
N PHE A 140 8.65 12.83 -30.01
CA PHE A 140 7.52 12.44 -29.18
C PHE A 140 6.69 13.65 -28.74
N VAL A 141 5.38 13.47 -28.61
CA VAL A 141 4.46 14.51 -28.13
C VAL A 141 3.50 13.94 -27.10
N ALA A 142 3.11 14.76 -26.13
CA ALA A 142 2.15 14.39 -25.10
C ALA A 142 1.24 15.57 -24.74
N TRP A 143 -0.04 15.28 -24.49
CA TRP A 143 -1.02 16.24 -23.99
C TRP A 143 -1.36 15.93 -22.52
N HIS A 144 -1.46 16.98 -21.70
CA HIS A 144 -1.86 16.83 -20.30
C HIS A 144 -2.62 18.05 -19.79
N GLU A 145 -3.68 17.82 -19.01
CA GLU A 145 -4.46 18.89 -18.37
C GLU A 145 -4.32 18.85 -16.84
N PRO A 146 -3.28 19.48 -16.29
CA PRO A 146 -3.05 19.47 -14.86
C PRO A 146 -4.00 20.42 -14.11
N ALA A 147 -4.40 20.05 -12.89
CA ALA A 147 -5.18 20.93 -12.02
C ALA A 147 -4.38 22.11 -11.44
N HIS A 148 -3.05 22.04 -11.48
CA HIS A 148 -2.11 22.95 -10.83
C HIS A 148 -0.92 23.27 -11.75
N ASP A 149 -0.15 24.31 -11.44
CA ASP A 149 1.01 24.76 -12.24
C ASP A 149 2.24 23.85 -12.00
N ILE A 150 2.17 22.60 -12.46
CA ILE A 150 3.17 21.56 -12.17
C ILE A 150 4.19 21.34 -13.29
N LEU A 151 4.01 21.92 -14.47
CA LEU A 151 4.80 21.56 -15.66
C LEU A 151 6.31 21.67 -15.41
N GLU A 152 6.75 22.79 -14.83
CA GLU A 152 8.17 23.07 -14.54
C GLU A 152 8.83 22.03 -13.62
N ILE A 153 8.12 21.56 -12.59
CA ILE A 153 8.68 20.55 -11.67
C ILE A 153 8.53 19.13 -12.19
N ALA A 154 7.56 18.89 -13.08
CA ALA A 154 7.28 17.55 -13.58
C ALA A 154 8.19 17.16 -14.75
N VAL A 155 8.62 18.14 -15.57
CA VAL A 155 9.36 17.90 -16.82
C VAL A 155 10.78 17.37 -16.64
N GLU A 156 11.44 17.69 -15.52
CA GLU A 156 12.80 17.23 -15.23
C GLU A 156 12.87 15.70 -15.17
N HIS A 157 11.90 15.06 -14.52
CA HIS A 157 11.77 13.59 -14.45
C HIS A 157 11.72 12.92 -15.83
N PHE A 158 11.10 13.57 -16.82
CA PHE A 158 11.04 13.03 -18.18
C PHE A 158 12.35 13.26 -18.94
N ALA A 159 13.01 14.40 -18.75
CA ALA A 159 14.30 14.68 -19.37
C ALA A 159 15.38 13.68 -18.92
N GLU A 160 15.43 13.39 -17.62
CA GLU A 160 16.36 12.41 -17.05
C GLU A 160 16.12 10.99 -17.58
N ARG A 161 14.86 10.58 -17.72
CA ARG A 161 14.49 9.21 -18.09
C ARG A 161 14.49 8.93 -19.59
N LEU A 162 14.12 9.91 -20.41
CA LEU A 162 14.07 9.79 -21.88
C LEU A 162 15.40 10.18 -22.53
N GLY A 163 16.36 10.69 -21.76
CA GLY A 163 17.71 10.99 -22.22
C GLY A 163 17.71 11.98 -23.39
N ARG A 164 18.35 11.61 -24.50
CA ARG A 164 18.49 12.48 -25.68
C ARG A 164 17.30 12.48 -26.64
N ALA A 165 16.25 11.70 -26.37
CA ALA A 165 15.06 11.70 -27.22
C ALA A 165 14.37 13.06 -27.17
N THR A 166 14.04 13.65 -28.33
CA THR A 166 13.36 14.95 -28.37
C THR A 166 11.87 14.80 -28.13
N TRP A 167 11.30 15.65 -27.28
CA TRP A 167 9.89 15.53 -26.92
C TRP A 167 9.24 16.88 -26.58
N LEU A 168 7.91 16.91 -26.69
CA LEU A 168 7.05 18.03 -26.32
C LEU A 168 5.97 17.55 -25.36
N ILE A 169 5.75 18.30 -24.29
CA ILE A 169 4.58 18.17 -23.43
C ILE A 169 3.80 19.47 -23.49
N ALA A 170 2.56 19.42 -24.00
CA ALA A 170 1.68 20.57 -24.03
C ALA A 170 0.58 20.47 -22.97
N THR A 171 0.25 21.61 -22.37
CA THR A 171 -0.85 21.81 -21.43
C THR A 171 -1.70 22.99 -21.91
N PRO A 172 -2.88 23.24 -21.32
CA PRO A 172 -3.70 24.39 -21.70
C PRO A 172 -2.96 25.74 -21.62
N ASP A 173 -2.06 25.89 -20.64
CA ASP A 173 -1.43 27.19 -20.32
C ASP A 173 0.05 27.27 -20.67
N ALA A 174 0.72 26.14 -20.86
CA ALA A 174 2.17 26.09 -21.10
C ALA A 174 2.59 24.89 -21.96
N ALA A 175 3.75 25.01 -22.62
CA ALA A 175 4.39 23.90 -23.33
C ALA A 175 5.84 23.73 -22.87
N ALA A 176 6.29 22.49 -22.68
CA ALA A 176 7.67 22.15 -22.39
C ALA A 176 8.26 21.39 -23.58
N LEU A 177 9.40 21.86 -24.09
CA LEU A 177 10.14 21.26 -25.20
C LEU A 177 11.52 20.83 -24.71
N TRP A 178 11.89 19.61 -25.05
CA TRP A 178 13.20 19.06 -24.80
C TRP A 178 13.87 18.69 -26.12
N ASP A 179 15.04 19.26 -26.36
CA ASP A 179 15.83 19.04 -27.58
C ASP A 179 16.89 17.92 -27.43
N GLY A 180 16.92 17.25 -26.28
CA GLY A 180 17.93 16.25 -25.92
C GLY A 180 19.04 16.78 -25.01
N THR A 181 19.12 18.11 -24.83
CA THR A 181 20.15 18.76 -24.02
C THR A 181 19.62 19.92 -23.16
N GLN A 182 18.68 20.71 -23.69
CA GLN A 182 18.13 21.89 -23.04
C GLN A 182 16.61 21.79 -22.94
N MET A 183 16.10 22.26 -21.82
CA MET A 183 14.68 22.39 -21.55
C MET A 183 14.21 23.80 -21.88
N ARG A 184 13.17 23.93 -22.70
CA ARG A 184 12.51 25.21 -22.99
C ARG A 184 11.04 25.15 -22.60
N ILE A 185 10.63 26.04 -21.71
CA ILE A 185 9.24 26.16 -21.26
C ILE A 185 8.65 27.45 -21.83
N LEU A 186 7.51 27.34 -22.51
CA LEU A 186 6.80 28.44 -23.16
C LEU A 186 5.48 28.71 -22.43
N ARG A 187 5.26 29.97 -22.07
CA ARG A 187 4.03 30.47 -21.44
C ARG A 187 3.62 31.79 -22.11
N PRO A 188 2.40 31.92 -22.65
CA PRO A 188 1.37 30.87 -22.78
C PRO A 188 1.78 29.76 -23.75
N CYS A 189 1.07 28.62 -23.73
CA CYS A 189 1.25 27.56 -24.72
C CYS A 189 0.93 28.07 -26.13
N PRO A 190 1.87 27.99 -27.10
CA PRO A 190 1.56 28.25 -28.51
C PRO A 190 0.47 27.31 -29.02
N ILE A 191 -0.41 27.83 -29.88
CA ILE A 191 -1.59 27.11 -30.39
C ILE A 191 -1.14 25.91 -31.23
N GLU A 192 -0.09 26.10 -32.02
CA GLU A 192 0.47 25.08 -32.93
C GLU A 192 0.98 23.86 -32.14
N LEU A 193 1.64 24.09 -31.00
CA LEU A 193 2.15 23.00 -30.14
C LEU A 193 1.03 22.29 -29.39
N ARG A 194 -0.02 23.03 -29.00
CA ARG A 194 -1.21 22.46 -28.38
C ARG A 194 -1.94 21.53 -29.35
N ASP A 195 -2.16 21.98 -30.57
CA ASP A 195 -2.89 21.20 -31.57
C ASP A 195 -2.07 19.99 -32.02
N LEU A 196 -0.75 20.14 -32.15
CA LEU A 196 0.17 19.03 -32.42
C LEU A 196 0.09 17.93 -31.35
N ALA A 197 0.09 18.29 -30.06
CA ALA A 197 0.03 17.32 -28.98
C ALA A 197 -1.33 16.63 -28.86
N ARG A 198 -2.43 17.34 -29.14
CA ARG A 198 -3.79 16.79 -29.10
C ARG A 198 -4.08 15.86 -30.28
N GLY A 199 -3.63 16.23 -31.48
CA GLY A 199 -3.91 15.52 -32.74
C GLY A 199 -2.99 14.36 -33.05
N ALA A 200 -2.02 14.03 -32.18
CA ALA A 200 -1.08 12.95 -32.44
C ALA A 200 -1.77 11.57 -32.37
N GLU A 201 -1.63 10.78 -33.42
CA GLU A 201 -2.08 9.39 -33.47
C GLU A 201 -1.16 8.48 -32.63
N ASP A 202 -1.72 7.38 -32.12
CA ASP A 202 -0.99 6.36 -31.37
C ASP A 202 -1.17 5.00 -32.06
N PRO A 203 -0.29 4.63 -33.00
CA PRO A 203 -0.36 3.35 -33.71
C PRO A 203 -0.24 2.12 -32.79
N GLY A 204 0.29 2.29 -31.58
CA GLY A 204 0.45 1.22 -30.59
C GLY A 204 -0.74 1.05 -29.65
N ALA A 205 -1.73 1.95 -29.71
CA ALA A 205 -2.86 1.98 -28.78
C ALA A 205 -3.67 0.68 -28.80
N ASP A 206 -3.93 0.11 -29.99
CA ASP A 206 -4.74 -1.10 -30.12
C ASP A 206 -4.09 -2.32 -29.43
N LEU A 207 -2.77 -2.47 -29.57
CA LEU A 207 -2.02 -3.55 -28.91
C LEU A 207 -2.03 -3.37 -27.38
N TRP A 208 -1.85 -2.14 -26.90
CA TRP A 208 -1.93 -1.82 -25.49
C TRP A 208 -3.32 -2.09 -24.92
N LEU A 209 -4.38 -1.69 -25.62
CA LEU A 209 -5.77 -1.93 -25.23
C LEU A 209 -6.08 -3.42 -25.12
N ALA A 210 -5.65 -4.22 -26.09
CA ALA A 210 -5.80 -5.67 -26.06
C ALA A 210 -5.09 -6.28 -24.84
N TYR A 211 -3.84 -5.87 -24.57
CA TYR A 211 -3.08 -6.32 -23.41
C TYR A 211 -3.72 -5.89 -22.07
N TYR A 212 -4.16 -4.63 -21.97
CA TYR A 212 -4.80 -4.08 -20.78
C TYR A 212 -6.11 -4.82 -20.46
N GLY A 213 -6.95 -5.05 -21.46
CA GLY A 213 -8.19 -5.82 -21.32
C GLY A 213 -7.94 -7.27 -20.87
N ALA A 214 -6.91 -7.92 -21.43
CA ALA A 214 -6.58 -9.31 -21.07
C ALA A 214 -6.01 -9.47 -19.66
N THR A 215 -5.30 -8.47 -19.15
CA THR A 215 -4.68 -8.49 -17.81
C THR A 215 -5.58 -7.93 -16.71
N PHE A 216 -6.66 -7.22 -17.07
CA PHE A 216 -7.63 -6.69 -16.11
C PHE A 216 -8.35 -7.84 -15.38
N ASN A 217 -8.16 -7.91 -14.06
CA ASN A 217 -8.81 -8.92 -13.24
C ASN A 217 -10.10 -8.37 -12.59
N PRO A 218 -11.29 -8.72 -13.12
CA PRO A 218 -12.56 -8.20 -12.61
C PRO A 218 -12.84 -8.62 -11.16
N ALA A 219 -12.31 -9.76 -10.71
CA ALA A 219 -12.47 -10.25 -9.34
C ALA A 219 -11.66 -9.46 -8.30
N ARG A 220 -10.62 -8.72 -8.72
CA ARG A 220 -9.78 -7.87 -7.85
C ARG A 220 -10.12 -6.39 -7.93
N LEU A 221 -11.14 -6.02 -8.70
CA LEU A 221 -11.53 -4.63 -8.89
C LEU A 221 -12.12 -4.05 -7.59
N ASN A 222 -11.41 -3.08 -7.02
CA ASN A 222 -11.97 -2.15 -6.04
C ASN A 222 -12.05 -0.76 -6.66
N ARG A 223 -13.28 -0.25 -6.82
CA ARG A 223 -13.56 1.02 -7.49
C ARG A 223 -12.91 2.20 -6.77
N ASP A 224 -13.07 2.30 -5.46
CA ASP A 224 -12.58 3.44 -4.68
C ASP A 224 -11.05 3.49 -4.72
N VAL A 225 -10.40 2.32 -4.69
CA VAL A 225 -8.94 2.22 -4.84
C VAL A 225 -8.51 2.59 -6.26
N LEU A 226 -9.22 2.14 -7.29
CA LEU A 226 -8.93 2.50 -8.68
C LEU A 226 -9.05 4.02 -8.89
N GLU A 227 -10.17 4.63 -8.50
CA GLU A 227 -10.42 6.06 -8.68
C GLU A 227 -9.51 6.94 -7.79
N SER A 228 -9.08 6.44 -6.63
CA SER A 228 -8.11 7.15 -5.78
C SER A 228 -6.69 7.18 -6.37
N ASN A 229 -6.27 6.08 -7.00
CA ASN A 229 -4.94 5.98 -7.63
C ASN A 229 -4.94 6.59 -9.04
N MET A 230 -6.02 6.41 -9.79
CA MET A 230 -6.20 6.90 -11.15
C MET A 230 -7.54 7.66 -11.26
N PRO A 231 -7.56 8.95 -10.89
CA PRO A 231 -8.76 9.78 -10.93
C PRO A 231 -9.42 9.82 -12.31
N VAL A 232 -10.76 9.74 -12.34
CA VAL A 232 -11.59 9.65 -13.56
C VAL A 232 -11.28 10.76 -14.58
N ARG A 233 -10.91 11.97 -14.11
CA ARG A 233 -10.57 13.09 -14.98
C ARG A 233 -9.41 12.82 -15.95
N PHE A 234 -8.50 11.90 -15.61
CA PHE A 234 -7.37 11.54 -16.45
C PHE A 234 -7.70 10.47 -17.49
N TRP A 235 -8.83 9.78 -17.36
CA TRP A 235 -9.18 8.68 -18.25
C TRP A 235 -9.34 9.16 -19.69
N LYS A 236 -9.83 10.37 -19.92
CA LYS A 236 -10.00 10.92 -21.27
C LYS A 236 -8.70 10.99 -22.09
N ASP A 237 -7.55 11.15 -21.42
CA ASP A 237 -6.25 11.33 -22.06
C ASP A 237 -5.45 10.02 -22.10
N LEU A 238 -5.94 8.96 -21.44
CA LEU A 238 -5.36 7.63 -21.42
C LEU A 238 -5.94 6.77 -22.56
N PRO A 239 -5.12 5.95 -23.24
CA PRO A 239 -5.62 5.05 -24.27
C PRO A 239 -6.63 4.05 -23.70
N GLU A 240 -6.37 3.50 -22.50
CA GLU A 240 -7.26 2.58 -21.78
C GLU A 240 -8.50 3.23 -21.16
N GLY A 241 -8.57 4.56 -21.10
CA GLY A 241 -9.62 5.30 -20.42
C GLY A 241 -11.06 4.91 -20.79
N PRO A 242 -11.41 4.88 -22.08
CA PRO A 242 -12.74 4.48 -22.54
C PRO A 242 -13.10 3.02 -22.22
N LEU A 243 -12.09 2.15 -22.08
CA LEU A 243 -12.26 0.73 -21.81
C LEU A 243 -12.58 0.46 -20.32
N ILE A 244 -12.09 1.30 -19.41
CA ILE A 244 -12.25 1.11 -17.96
C ILE A 244 -13.74 1.03 -17.54
N PRO A 245 -14.64 1.96 -17.91
CA PRO A 245 -16.06 1.84 -17.55
C PRO A 245 -16.72 0.54 -18.04
N GLN A 246 -16.36 0.09 -19.25
CA GLN A 246 -16.87 -1.16 -19.82
C GLN A 246 -16.41 -2.37 -19.00
N LEU A 247 -15.12 -2.46 -18.68
CA LEU A 247 -14.54 -3.53 -17.86
C LEU A 247 -15.13 -3.53 -16.44
N MET A 248 -15.37 -2.35 -15.85
CA MET A 248 -16.02 -2.21 -14.54
C MET A 248 -17.47 -2.72 -14.56
N SER A 249 -18.21 -2.45 -15.63
CA SER A 249 -19.58 -2.94 -15.82
C SER A 249 -19.59 -4.46 -15.96
N GLN A 250 -18.71 -5.02 -16.80
CA GLN A 250 -18.56 -6.47 -17.00
C GLN A 250 -18.18 -7.20 -15.70
N ALA A 251 -17.33 -6.60 -14.86
CA ALA A 251 -16.98 -7.15 -13.55
C ALA A 251 -18.22 -7.31 -12.65
N ARG A 252 -19.14 -6.34 -12.65
CA ARG A 252 -20.39 -6.38 -11.87
C ARG A 252 -21.40 -7.41 -12.41
N ALA A 253 -21.42 -7.65 -13.71
CA ALA A 253 -22.40 -8.50 -14.39
C ALA A 253 -22.12 -10.02 -14.30
N GLY A 254 -21.17 -10.46 -13.47
CA GLY A 254 -20.93 -11.90 -13.18
C GLY A 254 -19.48 -12.37 -13.33
N GLN A 255 -18.60 -11.57 -13.95
CA GLN A 255 -17.18 -11.94 -14.09
C GLN A 255 -16.35 -11.87 -12.80
N GLN A 256 -16.86 -11.21 -11.75
CA GLN A 256 -16.27 -11.33 -10.40
C GLN A 256 -16.24 -12.77 -9.87
N ARG A 257 -17.13 -13.67 -10.33
CA ARG A 257 -17.17 -15.08 -9.88
C ARG A 257 -16.31 -16.02 -10.72
N LEU A 258 -16.04 -15.70 -11.99
CA LEU A 258 -15.41 -16.64 -12.93
C LEU A 258 -13.96 -16.26 -13.27
N ALA A 259 -13.51 -15.03 -12.99
CA ALA A 259 -12.14 -14.55 -13.28
C ALA A 259 -11.64 -14.86 -14.72
N GLN A 260 -12.56 -15.07 -15.66
CA GLN A 260 -12.27 -15.33 -17.07
C GLN A 260 -13.06 -14.34 -17.92
N THR A 261 -12.35 -13.67 -18.82
CA THR A 261 -12.94 -12.83 -19.86
C THR A 261 -13.61 -13.75 -20.88
N ALA A 262 -14.91 -13.56 -21.13
CA ALA A 262 -15.67 -14.34 -22.12
C ALA A 262 -15.03 -14.30 -23.53
N SER A 263 -14.29 -13.24 -23.86
CA SER A 263 -13.59 -13.08 -25.14
C SER A 263 -12.47 -14.09 -25.38
N VAL A 264 -11.95 -14.75 -24.33
CA VAL A 264 -10.94 -15.82 -24.50
C VAL A 264 -11.57 -17.06 -25.14
N GLY A 265 -12.88 -17.30 -24.93
CA GLY A 265 -13.62 -18.40 -25.54
C GLY A 265 -14.01 -18.18 -27.01
N GLU A 266 -13.97 -16.93 -27.49
CA GLU A 266 -14.31 -16.57 -28.88
C GLU A 266 -13.09 -16.53 -29.81
N LEU A 267 -11.88 -16.50 -29.25
CA LEU A 267 -10.65 -16.57 -30.04
C LEU A 267 -10.54 -17.98 -30.64
N ALA A 268 -10.54 -18.07 -31.97
CA ALA A 268 -10.24 -19.28 -32.73
C ALA A 268 -8.75 -19.67 -32.61
N GLY A 269 -8.30 -19.95 -31.39
CA GLY A 269 -7.02 -20.58 -31.11
C GLY A 269 -7.16 -22.10 -31.20
N LYS A 270 -6.04 -22.80 -31.36
CA LYS A 270 -6.01 -24.26 -31.23
C LYS A 270 -6.46 -24.61 -29.82
N GLU A 271 -7.65 -25.20 -29.68
CA GLU A 271 -8.15 -25.73 -28.41
C GLU A 271 -7.16 -26.78 -27.89
N VAL A 272 -6.34 -26.39 -26.92
CA VAL A 272 -5.55 -27.35 -26.15
C VAL A 272 -6.43 -27.75 -24.98
N LEU A 273 -7.11 -28.88 -25.10
CA LEU A 273 -7.84 -29.52 -24.00
C LEU A 273 -6.83 -29.96 -22.93
N ILE A 274 -6.43 -29.02 -22.08
CA ILE A 274 -5.67 -29.33 -20.87
C ILE A 274 -6.69 -29.49 -19.75
N ALA A 275 -6.98 -30.74 -19.39
CA ALA A 275 -7.72 -31.03 -18.17
C ALA A 275 -6.98 -30.39 -16.98
N SER A 276 -7.72 -29.83 -16.02
CA SER A 276 -7.20 -29.02 -14.91
C SER A 276 -6.10 -29.72 -14.09
N ASP A 277 -6.11 -31.04 -14.09
CA ASP A 277 -5.13 -31.94 -13.49
C ASP A 277 -3.78 -31.96 -14.24
N ARG A 278 -3.77 -31.65 -15.54
CA ARG A 278 -2.58 -31.56 -16.41
C ARG A 278 -2.01 -30.15 -16.55
N ALA A 279 -2.76 -29.12 -16.16
CA ALA A 279 -2.36 -27.71 -16.33
C ALA A 279 -1.45 -27.19 -15.20
N GLN A 280 -1.47 -27.83 -14.03
CA GLN A 280 -0.52 -27.48 -12.97
C GLN A 280 0.81 -28.16 -13.27
N PRO A 281 1.94 -27.42 -13.31
CA PRO A 281 3.23 -28.09 -13.29
C PRO A 281 3.26 -28.97 -12.05
N GLN A 282 3.30 -30.29 -12.24
CA GLN A 282 3.57 -31.25 -11.18
C GLN A 282 4.99 -30.95 -10.69
N ARG A 283 5.10 -30.03 -9.73
CA ARG A 283 6.32 -29.89 -8.94
C ARG A 283 6.43 -31.19 -8.18
N ALA A 284 7.55 -31.89 -8.36
CA ALA A 284 7.87 -33.01 -7.49
C ALA A 284 7.68 -32.55 -6.04
N PRO A 285 6.93 -33.30 -5.22
CA PRO A 285 6.73 -32.93 -3.83
C PRO A 285 8.11 -32.79 -3.17
N SER A 286 8.33 -31.72 -2.40
CA SER A 286 9.62 -31.52 -1.75
C SER A 286 9.98 -32.72 -0.89
N THR A 287 11.24 -33.14 -0.91
CA THR A 287 11.73 -34.30 -0.16
C THR A 287 11.99 -33.94 1.30
N THR A 288 12.38 -32.69 1.58
CA THR A 288 12.64 -32.18 2.92
C THR A 288 11.66 -31.05 3.29
N LEU A 289 11.55 -30.78 4.60
CA LEU A 289 10.70 -29.72 5.13
C LEU A 289 11.27 -28.32 4.77
N ASP A 290 12.59 -28.16 4.79
CA ASP A 290 13.27 -26.90 4.48
C ASP A 290 13.08 -26.48 3.01
N ASP A 291 12.94 -27.47 2.11
CA ASP A 291 12.66 -27.25 0.69
C ASP A 291 11.16 -27.15 0.39
N CYS A 292 10.29 -27.15 1.41
CA CYS A 292 8.85 -27.11 1.21
C CYS A 292 8.41 -25.79 0.58
N ARG A 293 7.76 -25.87 -0.58
CA ARG A 293 7.18 -24.72 -1.30
C ARG A 293 5.67 -24.89 -1.57
N ALA A 294 5.00 -25.69 -0.74
CA ALA A 294 3.60 -26.09 -0.94
C ALA A 294 2.56 -24.97 -0.67
N CYS A 295 2.95 -23.88 0.02
CA CYS A 295 2.11 -22.69 0.23
C CYS A 295 2.99 -21.44 0.31
N ASP A 296 2.46 -20.23 0.10
CA ASP A 296 3.30 -19.02 0.03
C ASP A 296 3.93 -18.55 1.36
N ILE A 297 3.63 -19.18 2.49
CA ILE A 297 4.17 -18.77 3.80
C ILE A 297 5.71 -18.86 3.83
N TRP A 298 6.31 -19.84 3.15
CA TRP A 298 7.78 -20.02 3.11
C TRP A 298 8.52 -18.76 2.63
N ARG A 299 7.87 -17.91 1.81
CA ARG A 299 8.52 -16.74 1.21
C ARG A 299 8.93 -15.69 2.23
N GLY A 300 8.18 -15.60 3.34
CA GLY A 300 8.40 -14.61 4.39
C GLY A 300 8.96 -15.19 5.68
N ALA A 301 8.96 -16.52 5.84
CA ALA A 301 9.54 -17.21 6.99
C ALA A 301 11.07 -17.29 6.86
N THR A 302 11.78 -17.33 7.99
CA THR A 302 13.24 -17.47 7.99
C THR A 302 13.64 -18.92 7.77
N CYS A 303 12.95 -19.85 8.43
CA CYS A 303 13.14 -21.27 8.23
C CYS A 303 11.83 -22.03 8.47
N ALA A 304 11.82 -23.32 8.14
CA ALA A 304 10.78 -24.21 8.64
C ALA A 304 11.07 -24.57 10.10
N VAL A 305 10.02 -24.83 10.87
CA VAL A 305 10.11 -25.26 12.27
C VAL A 305 9.47 -26.65 12.38
N PRO A 306 10.29 -27.72 12.44
CA PRO A 306 9.79 -29.08 12.64
C PRO A 306 9.27 -29.28 14.07
N GLY A 307 8.59 -30.41 14.30
CA GLY A 307 8.30 -30.87 15.65
C GLY A 307 9.55 -31.28 16.45
N GLU A 308 9.46 -31.18 17.77
CA GLU A 308 10.56 -31.49 18.69
C GLU A 308 10.08 -32.31 19.90
N GLY A 309 10.68 -33.48 20.09
CA GLY A 309 10.48 -34.36 21.25
C GLY A 309 10.91 -35.80 20.97
N PRO A 310 10.68 -36.74 21.91
CA PRO A 310 10.96 -38.16 21.73
C PRO A 310 10.10 -38.76 20.60
N ARG A 311 10.68 -39.68 19.84
CA ARG A 311 9.98 -40.39 18.76
C ARG A 311 9.00 -41.45 19.28
N ASP A 312 9.13 -41.84 20.53
CA ASP A 312 8.24 -42.77 21.26
C ASP A 312 7.29 -42.02 22.23
N ALA A 313 7.12 -40.70 22.04
CA ALA A 313 6.27 -39.90 22.91
C ALA A 313 4.80 -40.34 22.81
N ARG A 314 4.24 -40.81 23.94
CA ARG A 314 2.82 -41.21 24.03
C ARG A 314 1.85 -40.04 23.86
N ILE A 315 2.31 -38.82 24.12
CA ILE A 315 1.52 -37.59 24.04
C ILE A 315 2.19 -36.63 23.06
N MET A 316 1.40 -36.14 22.10
CA MET A 316 1.82 -35.12 21.14
C MET A 316 0.93 -33.87 21.31
N LEU A 317 1.53 -32.68 21.32
CA LEU A 317 0.81 -31.42 21.38
C LEU A 317 0.99 -30.69 20.05
N VAL A 318 -0.13 -30.23 19.48
CA VAL A 318 -0.16 -29.57 18.17
C VAL A 318 -0.67 -28.15 18.33
N GLY A 319 0.15 -27.17 17.98
CA GLY A 319 -0.21 -25.75 17.90
C GLY A 319 -0.62 -25.29 16.51
N GLU A 320 -0.79 -23.97 16.35
CA GLU A 320 -1.21 -23.35 15.09
C GLU A 320 -0.06 -23.26 14.08
N GLN A 321 0.96 -22.45 14.41
CA GLN A 321 2.13 -22.17 13.58
C GLN A 321 3.27 -21.65 14.47
N PRO A 322 4.51 -21.58 13.97
CA PRO A 322 5.62 -20.97 14.69
C PRO A 322 5.37 -19.47 14.89
N GLY A 323 5.90 -18.90 15.98
CA GLY A 323 5.94 -17.47 16.20
C GLY A 323 7.27 -16.85 15.75
N ASP A 324 7.47 -15.59 16.12
CA ASP A 324 8.64 -14.79 15.77
C ASP A 324 9.96 -15.40 16.27
N GLN A 325 9.99 -15.85 17.53
CA GLN A 325 11.18 -16.46 18.12
C GLN A 325 11.42 -17.86 17.59
N GLU A 326 10.35 -18.64 17.43
CA GLU A 326 10.41 -19.99 16.87
C GLU A 326 10.97 -19.99 15.43
N ASP A 327 10.54 -19.04 14.60
CA ASP A 327 11.01 -18.89 13.21
C ASP A 327 12.50 -18.53 13.12
N LEU A 328 13.04 -17.79 14.09
CA LEU A 328 14.47 -17.46 14.11
C LEU A 328 15.33 -18.59 14.67
N ALA A 329 14.77 -19.37 15.60
CA ALA A 329 15.51 -20.42 16.29
C ALA A 329 15.34 -21.81 15.66
N GLY A 330 14.34 -21.99 14.78
CA GLY A 330 14.02 -23.29 14.19
C GLY A 330 13.39 -24.28 15.18
N ARG A 331 12.87 -23.84 16.32
CA ARG A 331 12.36 -24.70 17.41
C ARG A 331 10.95 -24.32 17.85
N PRO A 332 10.04 -25.29 18.10
CA PRO A 332 8.66 -24.98 18.44
C PRO A 332 8.49 -24.60 19.92
N PHE A 333 7.58 -23.65 20.19
CA PHE A 333 7.18 -23.22 21.54
C PHE A 333 8.30 -22.72 22.45
N ILE A 334 9.16 -21.83 21.94
CA ILE A 334 10.21 -21.18 22.75
C ILE A 334 9.88 -19.74 23.15
N GLY A 335 8.89 -19.12 22.48
CA GLY A 335 8.46 -17.74 22.74
C GLY A 335 7.54 -17.60 23.97
N PRO A 336 6.88 -16.43 24.12
CA PRO A 336 6.01 -16.16 25.27
C PRO A 336 4.89 -17.19 25.48
N ALA A 337 4.28 -17.66 24.37
CA ALA A 337 3.28 -18.72 24.43
C ALA A 337 3.87 -20.07 24.85
N GLY A 338 5.13 -20.33 24.48
CA GLY A 338 5.89 -21.50 24.94
C GLY A 338 6.16 -21.49 26.44
N GLN A 339 6.49 -20.33 27.01
CA GLN A 339 6.66 -20.17 28.46
C GLN A 339 5.37 -20.43 29.23
N VAL A 340 4.22 -20.02 28.70
CA VAL A 340 2.90 -20.38 29.25
C VAL A 340 2.70 -21.90 29.20
N LEU A 341 2.98 -22.52 28.06
CA LEU A 341 2.85 -23.97 27.88
C LEU A 341 3.76 -24.74 28.85
N GLN A 342 5.00 -24.29 29.06
CA GLN A 342 5.94 -24.91 29.99
C GLN A 342 5.41 -24.88 31.43
N ARG A 343 4.86 -23.76 31.88
CA ARG A 343 4.22 -23.65 33.20
C ARG A 343 3.01 -24.59 33.32
N ALA A 344 2.17 -24.65 32.28
CA ALA A 344 1.00 -25.54 32.28
C ALA A 344 1.38 -27.02 32.29
N LEU A 345 2.41 -27.41 31.53
CA LEU A 345 2.98 -28.76 31.52
C LEU A 345 3.51 -29.16 32.91
N ALA A 346 4.26 -28.26 33.57
CA ALA A 346 4.76 -28.48 34.92
C ALA A 346 3.63 -28.70 35.93
N GLN A 347 2.58 -27.86 35.89
CA GLN A 347 1.43 -27.98 36.79
C GLN A 347 0.58 -29.23 36.50
N ALA A 348 0.47 -29.65 35.25
CA ALA A 348 -0.16 -30.90 34.87
C ALA A 348 0.69 -32.15 35.21
N GLY A 349 1.92 -31.96 35.69
CA GLY A 349 2.89 -33.03 35.96
C GLY A 349 3.24 -33.81 34.69
N LEU A 350 3.40 -33.11 33.57
CA LEU A 350 3.86 -33.62 32.28
C LEU A 350 5.23 -32.99 31.96
N PRO A 351 6.34 -33.72 32.12
CA PRO A 351 7.65 -33.20 31.76
C PRO A 351 7.76 -32.96 30.24
N ARG A 352 8.35 -31.85 29.83
CA ARG A 352 8.51 -31.43 28.42
C ARG A 352 9.26 -32.47 27.59
N GLU A 353 10.15 -33.21 28.24
CA GLU A 353 11.00 -34.25 27.65
C GLU A 353 10.23 -35.54 27.34
N ARG A 354 8.98 -35.68 27.81
CA ARG A 354 8.12 -36.85 27.52
C ARG A 354 7.02 -36.57 26.50
N VAL A 355 6.99 -35.38 25.93
CA VAL A 355 5.97 -34.98 24.96
C VAL A 355 6.62 -34.54 23.65
N TYR A 356 5.94 -34.83 22.55
CA TYR A 356 6.32 -34.30 21.23
C TYR A 356 5.55 -33.01 20.95
N LEU A 357 6.24 -31.91 20.71
CA LEU A 357 5.62 -30.62 20.39
C LEU A 357 5.75 -30.30 18.91
N THR A 358 4.66 -29.87 18.28
CA THR A 358 4.70 -29.42 16.89
C THR A 358 3.60 -28.41 16.58
N ASN A 359 3.55 -27.93 15.33
CA ASN A 359 2.49 -27.06 14.82
C ASN A 359 1.82 -27.64 13.57
N ALA A 360 0.56 -27.26 13.34
CA ALA A 360 -0.17 -27.63 12.14
C ALA A 360 0.45 -27.04 10.86
N VAL A 361 0.95 -25.81 10.93
CA VAL A 361 1.72 -25.16 9.86
C VAL A 361 3.17 -25.02 10.31
N LYS A 362 4.13 -25.25 9.40
CA LYS A 362 5.58 -25.33 9.71
C LYS A 362 6.38 -24.06 9.47
N HIS A 363 5.78 -23.02 8.89
CA HIS A 363 6.44 -21.75 8.61
C HIS A 363 5.68 -20.60 9.31
N PHE A 364 6.38 -19.57 9.75
CA PHE A 364 5.77 -18.43 10.42
C PHE A 364 5.11 -17.47 9.42
N LYS A 365 3.79 -17.35 9.51
CA LYS A 365 3.06 -16.34 8.76
C LYS A 365 2.94 -15.05 9.57
N TRP A 366 3.44 -13.96 8.99
CA TRP A 366 3.43 -12.65 9.62
C TRP A 366 3.16 -11.52 8.63
N LEU A 367 2.77 -10.36 9.17
CA LEU A 367 2.60 -9.12 8.46
C LEU A 367 3.53 -8.06 9.06
N PRO A 368 4.17 -7.21 8.25
CA PRO A 368 4.99 -6.12 8.77
C PRO A 368 4.11 -5.11 9.50
N ARG A 369 4.50 -4.74 10.73
CA ARG A 369 3.88 -3.65 11.49
C ARG A 369 4.86 -2.50 11.63
N GLY A 370 4.52 -1.36 11.02
CA GLY A 370 5.33 -0.13 10.99
C GLY A 370 5.09 0.66 9.69
N GLY A 371 5.18 1.99 9.74
CA GLY A 371 5.13 2.81 8.52
C GLY A 371 6.39 2.62 7.65
N PRO A 372 6.39 3.07 6.37
CA PRO A 372 7.50 2.88 5.42
C PRO A 372 8.88 3.38 5.89
N ASN A 373 8.93 4.15 6.99
CA ASN A 373 10.16 4.74 7.55
C ASN A 373 10.62 4.09 8.89
N SER A 374 10.06 2.95 9.31
CA SER A 374 10.43 2.31 10.58
C SER A 374 11.62 1.36 10.37
N ARG A 375 12.77 1.61 11.02
CA ARG A 375 14.02 0.82 10.89
C ARG A 375 13.94 -0.65 11.37
N ALA A 376 12.83 -1.05 11.99
CA ALA A 376 12.55 -2.44 12.33
C ALA A 376 11.04 -2.68 12.23
N ALA A 377 10.59 -3.29 11.13
CA ALA A 377 9.20 -3.75 11.02
C ALA A 377 9.00 -4.90 12.02
N THR A 378 8.17 -4.70 13.04
CA THR A 378 7.81 -5.79 13.96
C THR A 378 7.01 -6.83 13.19
N ARG A 379 7.40 -8.11 13.29
CA ARG A 379 6.72 -9.21 12.61
C ARG A 379 5.44 -9.58 13.38
N LEU A 380 4.29 -9.11 12.91
CA LEU A 380 3.00 -9.37 13.54
C LEU A 380 2.43 -10.70 13.04
N HIS A 381 2.23 -11.64 13.96
CA HIS A 381 1.60 -12.93 13.66
C HIS A 381 0.27 -12.78 12.90
N ALA A 382 0.10 -13.54 11.82
CA ALA A 382 -1.14 -13.63 11.06
C ALA A 382 -1.60 -15.08 10.94
N THR A 383 -2.89 -15.34 11.21
CA THR A 383 -3.44 -16.71 11.23
C THR A 383 -3.37 -17.38 9.85
N PRO A 384 -3.00 -18.68 9.79
CA PRO A 384 -3.05 -19.47 8.56
C PRO A 384 -4.46 -19.56 7.96
N LYS A 385 -4.54 -19.51 6.64
CA LYS A 385 -5.78 -19.72 5.87
C LYS A 385 -6.05 -21.22 5.70
N PRO A 386 -7.31 -21.64 5.45
CA PRO A 386 -7.64 -23.05 5.20
C PRO A 386 -6.76 -23.75 4.16
N GLY A 387 -6.45 -23.07 3.04
CA GLY A 387 -5.56 -23.61 2.00
C GLY A 387 -4.12 -23.82 2.48
N GLU A 388 -3.62 -22.98 3.38
CA GLU A 388 -2.26 -23.08 3.94
C GLU A 388 -2.17 -24.22 4.96
N ILE A 389 -3.18 -24.37 5.82
CA ILE A 389 -3.30 -25.51 6.75
C ILE A 389 -3.35 -26.82 5.95
N LYS A 390 -4.23 -26.87 4.93
CA LYS A 390 -4.37 -28.03 4.04
C LYS A 390 -3.08 -28.34 3.28
N ALA A 391 -2.30 -27.34 2.87
CA ALA A 391 -1.03 -27.54 2.20
C ALA A 391 0.04 -28.15 3.12
N CYS A 392 0.05 -27.77 4.40
CA CYS A 392 1.01 -28.27 5.38
C CYS A 392 0.66 -29.67 5.96
N ARG A 393 -0.55 -30.19 5.65
CA ARG A 393 -1.06 -31.45 6.23
C ARG A 393 -0.12 -32.64 6.12
N ARG A 394 0.67 -32.71 5.04
CA ARG A 394 1.64 -33.79 4.82
C ARG A 394 2.62 -33.88 5.98
N TRP A 395 3.23 -32.75 6.36
CA TRP A 395 4.26 -32.73 7.40
C TRP A 395 3.73 -33.10 8.78
N LEU A 396 2.52 -32.65 9.13
CA LEU A 396 1.88 -33.09 10.36
C LEU A 396 1.52 -34.58 10.30
N GLY A 397 1.04 -35.06 9.16
CA GLY A 397 0.76 -36.48 8.93
C GLY A 397 2.00 -37.37 9.09
N ASP A 398 3.12 -36.95 8.51
CA ASP A 398 4.40 -37.65 8.61
C ASP A 398 4.87 -37.75 10.08
N GLU A 399 4.80 -36.65 10.84
CA GLU A 399 5.10 -36.65 12.28
C GLU A 399 4.16 -37.55 13.09
N LEU A 400 2.85 -37.54 12.78
CA LEU A 400 1.85 -38.38 13.45
C LEU A 400 2.06 -39.87 13.16
N ALA A 401 2.55 -40.21 11.96
CA ALA A 401 2.86 -41.58 11.56
C ALA A 401 4.21 -42.06 12.12
N GLU A 402 5.16 -41.14 12.31
CA GLU A 402 6.48 -41.43 12.87
C GLU A 402 6.44 -41.59 14.39
N VAL A 403 5.72 -40.71 15.09
CA VAL A 403 5.64 -40.71 16.57
C VAL A 403 4.59 -41.68 17.10
N VAL A 404 3.53 -41.93 16.33
CA VAL A 404 2.39 -42.80 16.69
C VAL A 404 1.87 -42.50 18.12
N PRO A 405 1.49 -41.24 18.43
CA PRO A 405 1.07 -40.87 19.76
C PRO A 405 -0.30 -41.48 20.10
N GLN A 406 -0.45 -41.97 21.34
CA GLN A 406 -1.72 -42.50 21.84
C GLN A 406 -2.72 -41.38 22.16
N VAL A 407 -2.21 -40.20 22.54
CA VAL A 407 -3.00 -39.02 22.85
C VAL A 407 -2.44 -37.81 22.11
N VAL A 408 -3.30 -37.06 21.43
CA VAL A 408 -2.93 -35.81 20.77
C VAL A 408 -3.74 -34.66 21.36
N VAL A 409 -3.05 -33.61 21.80
CA VAL A 409 -3.65 -32.39 22.34
C VAL A 409 -3.67 -31.30 21.27
N ALA A 410 -4.87 -30.91 20.85
CA ALA A 410 -5.09 -29.82 19.91
C ALA A 410 -5.12 -28.47 20.65
N LEU A 411 -4.06 -27.67 20.51
CA LEU A 411 -3.97 -26.34 21.12
C LEU A 411 -4.68 -25.31 20.21
N GLY A 412 -5.98 -25.13 20.43
CA GLY A 412 -6.83 -24.19 19.70
C GLY A 412 -7.40 -24.71 18.39
N LYS A 413 -8.18 -23.85 17.71
CA LYS A 413 -9.02 -24.22 16.57
C LYS A 413 -8.23 -24.65 15.34
N THR A 414 -7.09 -24.01 15.07
CA THR A 414 -6.29 -24.31 13.87
C THR A 414 -5.68 -25.71 13.95
N ALA A 415 -5.12 -26.08 15.12
CA ALA A 415 -4.63 -27.43 15.38
C ALA A 415 -5.75 -28.46 15.26
N LEU A 416 -6.92 -28.19 15.86
CA LEU A 416 -8.07 -29.09 15.81
C LEU A 416 -8.56 -29.29 14.37
N ALA A 417 -8.69 -28.21 13.58
CA ALA A 417 -9.11 -28.29 12.19
C ALA A 417 -8.13 -29.09 11.32
N ALA A 418 -6.83 -28.99 11.60
CA ALA A 418 -5.80 -29.76 10.92
C ALA A 418 -5.89 -31.26 11.26
N LEU A 419 -6.06 -31.59 12.55
CA LEU A 419 -6.17 -32.96 13.03
C LEU A 419 -7.45 -33.65 12.55
N LEU A 420 -8.58 -32.95 12.54
CA LEU A 420 -9.85 -33.44 12.00
C LEU A 420 -9.92 -33.42 10.47
N GLN A 421 -8.87 -32.94 9.80
CA GLN A 421 -8.79 -32.81 8.34
C GLN A 421 -9.96 -32.01 7.71
N THR A 422 -10.57 -31.11 8.48
CA THR A 422 -11.59 -30.16 7.98
C THR A 422 -10.96 -28.90 7.41
N TYR A 423 -9.80 -28.51 7.95
CA TYR A 423 -9.00 -27.34 7.56
C TYR A 423 -9.71 -25.98 7.65
N GLU A 424 -10.93 -25.92 8.19
CA GLU A 424 -11.76 -24.71 8.32
C GLU A 424 -11.98 -24.33 9.80
N PRO A 425 -10.96 -23.76 10.48
CA PRO A 425 -11.04 -23.47 11.93
C PRO A 425 -12.18 -22.52 12.32
N GLN A 426 -12.61 -21.65 11.40
CA GLN A 426 -13.73 -20.73 11.60
C GLN A 426 -15.08 -21.45 11.82
N ARG A 427 -15.22 -22.70 11.37
CA ARG A 427 -16.44 -23.51 11.53
C ARG A 427 -16.49 -24.27 12.86
N LEU A 428 -15.38 -24.29 13.60
CA LEU A 428 -15.27 -25.04 14.84
C LEU A 428 -15.52 -24.15 16.05
N ARG A 429 -16.22 -24.69 17.06
CA ARG A 429 -16.28 -24.13 18.40
C ARG A 429 -15.62 -25.12 19.35
N LEU A 430 -14.62 -24.67 20.11
CA LEU A 430 -13.86 -25.56 21.01
C LEU A 430 -14.75 -26.18 22.09
N ALA A 431 -15.80 -25.47 22.51
CA ALA A 431 -16.78 -25.97 23.47
C ALA A 431 -17.54 -27.22 22.99
N ASP A 432 -17.66 -27.44 21.68
CA ASP A 432 -18.29 -28.65 21.12
C ASP A 432 -17.40 -29.90 21.33
N PHE A 433 -16.15 -29.72 21.79
CA PHE A 433 -15.14 -30.76 22.00
C PHE A 433 -14.56 -30.71 23.42
N ALA A 434 -15.39 -30.38 24.42
CA ALA A 434 -14.97 -30.27 25.82
C ALA A 434 -14.47 -31.60 26.40
N GLU A 435 -15.08 -32.71 25.99
CA GLU A 435 -14.66 -34.06 26.40
C GLU A 435 -13.68 -34.69 25.40
N PRO A 436 -12.68 -35.45 25.89
CA PRO A 436 -11.83 -36.24 25.01
C PRO A 436 -12.64 -37.23 24.16
N PHE A 437 -12.24 -37.39 22.91
CA PHE A 437 -12.92 -38.30 21.99
C PHE A 437 -11.89 -39.11 21.18
N ARG A 438 -12.32 -40.26 20.68
CA ARG A 438 -11.50 -41.07 19.77
C ARG A 438 -11.59 -40.49 18.36
N HIS A 439 -10.44 -40.35 17.73
CA HIS A 439 -10.33 -40.01 16.33
C HIS A 439 -9.20 -40.84 15.73
N GLU A 440 -9.51 -41.62 14.70
CA GLU A 440 -8.64 -42.70 14.24
C GLU A 440 -8.27 -43.62 15.43
N GLU A 441 -7.01 -44.01 15.58
CA GLU A 441 -6.54 -44.92 16.63
C GLU A 441 -6.09 -44.22 17.93
N ARG A 442 -6.28 -42.90 18.03
CA ARG A 442 -5.77 -42.06 19.12
C ARG A 442 -6.88 -41.30 19.85
N TRP A 443 -6.57 -40.85 21.06
CA TRP A 443 -7.41 -39.90 21.78
C TRP A 443 -7.07 -38.47 21.35
N LEU A 444 -8.10 -37.68 21.06
CA LEU A 444 -7.99 -36.23 20.90
C LEU A 444 -8.48 -35.52 22.16
N VAL A 445 -7.66 -34.60 22.64
CA VAL A 445 -8.00 -33.67 23.73
C VAL A 445 -7.88 -32.25 23.18
N VAL A 446 -8.86 -31.41 23.44
CA VAL A 446 -8.88 -30.03 22.94
C VAL A 446 -8.58 -29.08 24.10
N ALA A 447 -7.69 -28.12 23.86
CA ALA A 447 -7.30 -27.12 24.85
C ALA A 447 -7.25 -25.71 24.23
N PRO A 448 -7.42 -24.64 25.03
CA PRO A 448 -7.14 -23.30 24.55
C PRO A 448 -5.65 -23.16 24.17
N HIS A 449 -5.38 -22.42 23.09
CA HIS A 449 -3.98 -22.16 22.70
C HIS A 449 -3.27 -21.31 23.77
N PRO A 450 -2.00 -21.57 24.13
CA PRO A 450 -1.29 -20.82 25.18
C PRO A 450 -1.24 -19.30 24.93
N ALA A 451 -1.09 -18.86 23.68
CA ALA A 451 -1.19 -17.44 23.31
C ALA A 451 -2.57 -16.79 23.62
N ALA A 452 -3.64 -17.59 23.75
CA ALA A 452 -4.95 -17.09 24.16
C ALA A 452 -5.01 -16.73 25.65
N VAL A 453 -4.14 -17.31 26.48
CA VAL A 453 -3.93 -16.92 27.89
C VAL A 453 -3.33 -15.51 27.94
N LEU A 454 -2.28 -15.26 27.17
CA LEU A 454 -1.59 -13.95 27.11
C LEU A 454 -2.45 -12.82 26.54
N ARG A 455 -3.38 -13.15 25.64
CA ARG A 455 -4.27 -12.18 25.00
C ARG A 455 -5.56 -11.93 25.78
N ALA A 456 -5.91 -12.82 26.71
CA ALA A 456 -7.02 -12.58 27.60
C ALA A 456 -6.55 -11.58 28.66
N GLY A 457 -7.23 -10.44 28.81
CA GLY A 457 -6.97 -9.52 29.92
C GLY A 457 -7.33 -10.20 31.25
N ASN A 458 -8.49 -9.89 31.81
CA ASN A 458 -8.91 -10.46 33.10
C ASN A 458 -9.27 -11.97 33.05
N GLY A 459 -9.30 -12.59 31.87
CA GLY A 459 -9.65 -14.01 31.69
C GLY A 459 -8.46 -14.95 31.45
N GLY A 460 -7.23 -14.47 31.70
CA GLY A 460 -6.02 -15.26 31.51
C GLY A 460 -5.97 -16.50 32.40
N ASP A 461 -6.24 -16.34 33.69
CA ASP A 461 -6.14 -17.41 34.69
C ASP A 461 -7.11 -18.56 34.39
N GLN A 462 -8.37 -18.27 34.08
CA GLN A 462 -9.35 -19.29 33.68
C GLN A 462 -8.86 -20.10 32.47
N ARG A 463 -8.33 -19.44 31.43
CA ARG A 463 -7.83 -20.13 30.23
C ARG A 463 -6.58 -20.96 30.53
N PHE A 464 -5.78 -20.52 31.49
CA PHE A 464 -4.62 -21.26 31.95
C PHE A 464 -5.05 -22.53 32.70
N ASP A 465 -6.05 -22.43 33.57
CA ASP A 465 -6.62 -23.58 34.27
C ASP A 465 -7.27 -24.58 33.30
N GLU A 466 -8.00 -24.10 32.29
CA GLU A 466 -8.54 -24.95 31.20
C GLU A 466 -7.42 -25.68 30.45
N LEU A 467 -6.30 -25.01 30.16
CA LEU A 467 -5.14 -25.63 29.52
C LEU A 467 -4.52 -26.70 30.43
N VAL A 468 -4.32 -26.42 31.72
CA VAL A 468 -3.79 -27.39 32.69
C VAL A 468 -4.70 -28.60 32.80
N ALA A 469 -6.02 -28.40 32.92
CA ALA A 469 -7.00 -29.48 33.02
C ALA A 469 -6.95 -30.41 31.79
N ALA A 470 -6.89 -29.84 30.58
CA ALA A 470 -6.76 -30.61 29.35
C ALA A 470 -5.45 -31.43 29.31
N LEU A 471 -4.33 -30.85 29.73
CA LEU A 471 -3.04 -31.55 29.83
C LEU A 471 -3.06 -32.68 30.88
N THR A 472 -3.67 -32.45 32.05
CA THR A 472 -3.86 -33.49 33.06
C THR A 472 -4.72 -34.62 32.52
N ARG A 473 -5.78 -34.32 31.77
CA ARG A 473 -6.64 -35.32 31.15
C ARG A 473 -5.89 -36.13 30.09
N ALA A 474 -5.07 -35.48 29.27
CA ALA A 474 -4.22 -36.15 28.30
C ALA A 474 -3.24 -37.11 28.97
N ARG A 475 -2.64 -36.72 30.11
CA ARG A 475 -1.79 -37.60 30.92
C ARG A 475 -2.52 -38.83 31.41
N GLN A 476 -3.73 -38.67 31.96
CA GLN A 476 -4.54 -39.78 32.46
C GLN A 476 -4.90 -40.78 31.35
N LEU A 477 -5.29 -40.27 30.17
CA LEU A 477 -5.60 -41.11 29.02
C LEU A 477 -4.37 -41.86 28.52
N ALA A 478 -3.22 -41.20 28.48
CA ALA A 478 -1.97 -41.86 28.12
C ALA A 478 -1.63 -42.95 29.13
N LEU A 479 -1.79 -42.74 30.44
CA LEU A 479 -1.53 -43.77 31.44
C LEU A 479 -2.51 -44.95 31.37
N ALA A 480 -3.77 -44.72 30.99
CA ALA A 480 -4.78 -45.76 30.89
C ALA A 480 -4.70 -46.59 29.59
N ALA A 481 -4.02 -46.08 28.57
CA ALA A 481 -3.91 -46.69 27.25
C ALA A 481 -2.71 -47.64 27.09
N GLY A 482 -1.95 -47.92 28.15
CA GLY A 482 -0.88 -48.92 28.15
C GLY A 482 -0.82 -49.60 29.50
#